data_AF-K1KXV1-F1
#
_entry.id   AF-K1KXV1-F1
#
_cell.length_a   1.000
_cell.length_b   1.000
_cell.length_c   1.000
_cell.angle_alpha   90.00
_cell.angle_beta   90.00
_cell.angle_gamma   90.00
#
_symmetry.space_group_name_H-M   'P 1'
#
loop_
_entity.id
_entity.type
_entity.pdbx_description
1 polymer ?
#
loop_
_entity_poly.entity_id
_entity_poly.type
_entity_poly.pdbx_seq_one_letter_code
_entity_poly.pdbx_strand_id
1 'polypeptide(L)'
;MSRKNNIYSNELKLEIVQAYLTGNESMQKIADRYEIRNVSQVKAWVKKYKKVGSIEAFNRIASSGSGAKGEKNPLKGKRVHFKNVEEERDYYKAQVEYLKKQYPNL
;
A
#
# COMPACT_ATOMS: atom_id res chain seq x y z
N MET A 1 22.02 3.55 13.48
CA MET A 1 21.74 2.10 13.25
C MET A 1 20.64 1.96 12.19
N SER A 2 20.91 1.28 11.07
CA SER A 2 19.91 1.09 10.00
C SER A 2 18.80 0.15 10.45
N ARG A 3 17.54 0.55 10.27
CA ARG A 3 16.38 -0.31 10.55
C ARG A 3 16.26 -1.34 9.43
N LYS A 4 16.82 -2.54 9.64
CA LYS A 4 16.56 -3.68 8.75
C LYS A 4 15.08 -4.09 8.86
N ASN A 5 14.43 -4.21 7.71
CA ASN A 5 13.05 -4.70 7.62
C ASN A 5 13.09 -6.23 7.60
N ASN A 6 12.52 -6.86 8.63
CA ASN A 6 12.35 -8.32 8.63
C ASN A 6 11.22 -8.71 7.69
N ILE A 7 11.51 -9.65 6.79
CA ILE A 7 10.51 -10.24 5.90
C ILE A 7 9.99 -11.48 6.60
N TYR A 8 8.71 -11.44 6.99
CA TYR A 8 8.00 -12.58 7.57
C TYR A 8 7.22 -13.30 6.47
N SER A 9 7.33 -14.64 6.42
CA SER A 9 6.54 -15.48 5.52
C SER A 9 5.05 -15.40 5.85
N ASN A 10 4.18 -15.77 4.91
CA ASN A 10 2.73 -15.73 5.14
C ASN A 10 2.28 -16.80 6.13
N GLU A 11 2.92 -17.98 6.08
CA GLU A 11 2.68 -19.09 7.01
C GLU A 11 2.99 -18.67 8.45
N LEU A 12 4.15 -18.04 8.69
CA LEU A 12 4.51 -17.54 10.01
C LEU A 12 3.51 -16.50 10.54
N LYS A 13 3.06 -15.57 9.68
CA LYS A 13 2.02 -14.59 10.06
C LYS A 13 0.70 -15.28 10.42
N LEU A 14 0.34 -16.35 9.72
CA LEU A 14 -0.86 -17.11 10.00
C LEU A 14 -0.75 -17.81 11.35
N GLU A 15 0.37 -18.47 11.61
CA GLU A 15 0.64 -19.15 12.88
C GLU A 15 0.55 -18.18 14.07
N ILE A 16 1.18 -17.01 13.95
CA ILE A 16 1.13 -15.94 14.97
C ILE A 16 -0.31 -15.48 15.25
N VAL A 17 -1.10 -15.30 14.20
CA VAL A 17 -2.50 -14.90 14.36
C VAL A 17 -3.34 -16.01 14.97
N GLN A 18 -3.12 -17.26 14.55
CA GLN A 18 -3.81 -18.41 15.13
C GLN A 18 -3.47 -18.56 16.61
N ALA A 19 -2.19 -18.47 16.98
CA ALA A 19 -1.75 -18.48 18.38
C ALA A 19 -2.41 -17.38 19.22
N TYR A 20 -2.63 -16.20 18.63
CA TYR A 20 -3.37 -15.12 19.30
C TYR A 20 -4.88 -15.38 19.41
N LEU A 21 -5.47 -16.10 18.46
CA LEU A 21 -6.91 -16.40 18.46
C LEU A 21 -7.26 -17.60 19.34
N THR A 22 -6.36 -18.58 19.45
CA THR A 22 -6.54 -19.80 20.26
C THR A 22 -5.99 -19.64 21.67
N GLY A 23 -4.91 -18.88 21.82
CA GLY A 23 -4.26 -18.65 23.10
C GLY A 23 -4.84 -17.44 23.83
N ASN A 24 -4.78 -17.49 25.16
CA ASN A 24 -5.08 -16.32 26.01
C ASN A 24 -3.83 -15.43 26.22
N GLU A 25 -2.86 -15.52 25.30
CA GLU A 25 -1.59 -14.80 25.39
C GLU A 25 -1.71 -13.37 24.84
N SER A 26 -1.10 -12.42 25.53
CA SER A 26 -1.00 -11.05 25.04
C SER A 26 -0.19 -10.96 23.75
N MET A 27 -0.48 -9.97 22.90
CA MET A 27 0.29 -9.72 21.67
C MET A 27 1.79 -9.48 21.93
N GLN A 28 2.15 -8.95 23.12
CA GLN A 28 3.54 -8.77 23.53
C GLN A 28 4.25 -10.11 23.68
N LYS A 29 3.70 -11.02 24.50
CA LYS A 29 4.26 -12.37 24.68
C LYS A 29 4.40 -13.14 23.36
N ILE A 30 3.44 -12.99 22.45
CA ILE A 30 3.50 -13.61 21.13
C ILE A 30 4.61 -12.97 20.28
N ALA A 31 4.73 -11.64 20.30
CA ALA A 31 5.80 -10.95 19.62
C ALA A 31 7.18 -11.40 20.14
N ASP A 32 7.32 -11.57 21.45
CA ASP A 32 8.57 -12.04 22.06
C ASP A 32 8.87 -13.50 21.68
N ARG A 33 7.87 -14.38 21.72
CA ARG A 33 7.97 -15.80 21.35
C ARG A 33 8.43 -16.00 19.90
N TYR A 34 7.91 -15.18 18.98
CA TYR A 34 8.19 -15.26 17.55
C TYR A 34 9.25 -14.25 17.07
N GLU A 35 9.97 -13.61 18.00
CA GLU A 35 11.00 -12.59 17.73
C GLU A 35 10.54 -11.47 16.76
N ILE A 36 9.27 -11.06 16.93
CA ILE A 36 8.67 -9.98 16.16
C ILE A 36 9.13 -8.66 16.74
N ARG A 37 9.88 -7.93 15.92
CA ARG A 37 10.50 -6.66 16.31
C ARG A 37 9.50 -5.62 16.84
N ASN A 38 8.26 -5.65 16.35
CA ASN A 38 7.24 -4.68 16.75
C ASN A 38 5.88 -5.36 16.92
N VAL A 39 5.33 -5.26 18.13
CA VAL A 39 3.98 -5.72 18.50
C VAL A 39 2.89 -5.14 17.58
N SER A 40 3.10 -3.93 17.04
CA SER A 40 2.19 -3.31 16.07
C SER A 40 2.03 -4.15 14.79
N GLN A 41 3.04 -4.94 14.41
CA GLN A 41 2.96 -5.85 13.27
C GLN A 41 1.98 -7.00 13.55
N VAL A 42 2.06 -7.59 14.75
CA VAL A 42 1.10 -8.61 15.21
C VAL A 42 -0.32 -8.07 15.19
N LYS A 43 -0.54 -6.86 15.75
CA LYS A 43 -1.85 -6.20 15.74
C LYS A 43 -2.39 -5.99 14.31
N ALA A 44 -1.52 -5.57 13.38
CA ALA A 44 -1.90 -5.39 11.99
C ALA A 44 -2.27 -6.70 11.31
N TRP A 45 -1.53 -7.79 11.57
CA TRP A 45 -1.83 -9.12 11.03
C TRP A 45 -3.15 -9.67 11.57
N VAL A 46 -3.39 -9.59 12.88
CA VAL A 46 -4.66 -10.00 13.49
C VAL A 46 -5.82 -9.21 12.89
N LYS A 47 -5.69 -7.90 12.73
CA LYS A 47 -6.74 -7.05 12.12
C LYS A 47 -7.03 -7.45 10.67
N LYS A 48 -6.00 -7.72 9.87
CA LYS A 48 -6.17 -8.17 8.47
C LYS A 48 -6.86 -9.52 8.41
N TYR A 49 -6.42 -10.46 9.24
CA TYR A 49 -7.01 -11.79 9.30
C TYR A 49 -8.47 -11.75 9.77
N LYS A 50 -8.82 -10.95 10.79
CA LYS A 50 -10.22 -10.78 11.20
C LYS A 50 -11.13 -10.21 10.10
N LYS A 51 -10.58 -9.45 9.15
CA LYS A 51 -11.34 -8.88 8.02
C LYS A 51 -11.56 -9.89 6.89
N VAL A 52 -10.55 -10.71 6.58
CA VAL A 52 -10.57 -11.62 5.42
C VAL A 52 -10.92 -13.06 5.81
N GLY A 53 -10.47 -13.51 6.97
CA GLY A 53 -10.69 -14.86 7.51
C GLY A 53 -9.74 -15.93 6.98
N SER A 54 -8.78 -15.58 6.12
CA SER A 54 -7.89 -16.55 5.44
C SER A 54 -6.46 -16.04 5.30
N ILE A 55 -5.53 -16.93 4.94
CA ILE A 55 -4.11 -16.64 4.69
C ILE A 55 -3.91 -15.58 3.59
N GLU A 56 -4.90 -15.45 2.69
CA GLU A 56 -4.94 -14.40 1.67
C GLU A 56 -4.86 -12.98 2.24
N ALA A 57 -5.20 -12.80 3.52
CA ALA A 57 -5.04 -11.54 4.25
C ALA A 57 -3.60 -11.01 4.24
N PHE A 58 -2.61 -11.90 4.12
CA PHE A 58 -1.18 -11.57 4.13
C PHE A 58 -0.57 -11.43 2.75
N ASN A 59 -1.29 -11.85 1.71
CA ASN A 59 -0.86 -11.64 0.34
C ASN A 59 -0.62 -10.14 0.16
N ARG A 60 0.59 -9.79 -0.28
CA ARG A 60 0.84 -8.43 -0.73
C ARG A 60 -0.07 -8.25 -1.93
N ILE A 61 -1.15 -7.51 -1.76
CA ILE A 61 -1.74 -6.82 -2.91
C ILE A 61 -0.59 -5.98 -3.44
N ALA A 62 -0.06 -6.36 -4.60
CA ALA A 62 0.93 -5.59 -5.32
C ALA A 62 0.33 -4.20 -5.47
N SER A 63 0.75 -3.28 -4.59
CA SER A 63 0.36 -1.88 -4.60
C SER A 63 -1.08 -1.66 -5.10
N SER A 64 -2.07 -1.74 -4.21
CA SER A 64 -2.98 -0.60 -4.18
C SER A 64 -2.13 0.60 -3.75
N GLY A 65 -1.28 1.07 -4.67
CA GLY A 65 -0.73 2.39 -4.59
C GLY A 65 -1.92 3.29 -4.35
N SER A 66 -1.83 4.09 -3.31
CA SER A 66 -2.57 5.33 -3.17
C SER A 66 -2.95 5.88 -4.57
N GLY A 67 -4.22 5.71 -4.95
CA GLY A 67 -4.88 6.47 -6.02
C GLY A 67 -4.65 6.08 -7.47
N ALA A 68 -4.81 4.80 -7.87
CA ALA A 68 -4.91 4.45 -9.30
C ALA A 68 -6.08 3.49 -9.60
N LYS A 69 -7.31 3.95 -9.34
CA LYS A 69 -8.52 3.46 -10.02
C LYS A 69 -9.12 4.54 -10.92
N GLY A 70 -8.27 5.35 -11.54
CA GLY A 70 -8.65 6.37 -12.52
C GLY A 70 -7.67 6.31 -13.68
N GLU A 71 -8.12 6.73 -14.88
CA GLU A 71 -7.25 6.85 -16.04
C GLU A 71 -5.96 7.59 -15.65
N LYS A 72 -4.81 7.02 -16.05
CA LYS A 72 -3.49 7.56 -15.70
C LYS A 72 -3.42 9.02 -16.18
N ASN A 73 -3.49 9.99 -15.25
CA ASN A 73 -3.26 11.39 -15.60
C ASN A 73 -1.78 11.54 -16.00
N PRO A 74 -1.45 11.86 -17.26
CA PRO A 74 -0.07 11.95 -17.73
C PRO A 74 0.75 13.03 -17.03
N LEU A 75 0.10 13.92 -16.27
CA LEU A 75 0.67 15.12 -15.67
C LEU A 75 0.82 15.03 -14.14
N LYS A 76 0.31 13.97 -13.49
CA LYS A 76 0.31 13.90 -12.03
C LYS A 76 1.69 13.52 -11.47
N GLY A 77 2.25 14.42 -10.66
CA GLY A 77 3.48 14.16 -9.88
C GLY A 77 4.79 14.61 -10.54
N LYS A 78 4.76 15.23 -11.72
CA LYS A 78 5.94 15.82 -12.37
C LYS A 78 5.95 17.34 -12.17
N ARG A 79 6.98 17.88 -11.50
CA ARG A 79 7.30 19.31 -11.59
C ARG A 79 7.95 19.55 -12.94
N VAL A 80 7.24 20.20 -13.86
CA VAL A 80 7.75 20.47 -15.21
C VAL A 80 8.38 21.87 -15.22
N HIS A 81 9.58 21.97 -15.79
CA HIS A 81 10.23 23.24 -16.11
C HIS A 81 10.39 23.30 -17.62
N PHE A 82 9.67 24.23 -18.26
CA PHE A 82 9.71 24.40 -19.71
C PHE A 82 10.95 25.20 -20.09
N LYS A 83 11.68 24.73 -21.10
CA LYS A 83 12.85 25.48 -21.61
C LYS A 83 12.42 26.53 -22.63
N ASN A 84 11.30 26.28 -23.32
CA ASN A 84 10.78 27.11 -24.39
C ASN A 84 9.25 27.27 -24.28
N VAL A 85 8.73 28.38 -24.81
CA VAL A 85 7.29 28.70 -24.82
C VAL A 85 6.48 27.71 -25.68
N GLU A 86 7.10 27.14 -26.72
CA GLU A 86 6.45 26.14 -27.58
C GLU A 86 6.19 24.83 -26.83
N GLU A 87 7.16 24.39 -26.00
CA GLU A 87 7.02 23.19 -25.16
C GLU A 87 5.92 23.37 -24.11
N GLU A 88 5.80 24.58 -23.56
CA GLU A 88 4.73 24.95 -22.63
C GLU A 88 3.35 24.91 -23.31
N ARG A 89 3.24 25.46 -24.53
CA ARG A 89 1.99 25.44 -25.30
C ARG A 89 1.52 24.01 -25.59
N ASP A 90 2.43 23.15 -26.02
CA ASP A 90 2.11 21.76 -26.35
C ASP A 90 1.76 20.95 -25.08
N TYR A 91 2.40 21.25 -23.94
CA TYR A 91 2.02 20.70 -22.64
C TYR A 91 0.61 21.11 -22.23
N TYR A 92 0.25 22.40 -22.31
CA TYR A 92 -1.10 22.85 -21.98
C TYR A 92 -2.14 22.30 -22.94
N LYS A 93 -1.80 22.14 -24.23
CA LYS A 93 -2.69 21.51 -25.22
C LYS A 93 -3.02 20.06 -24.82
N ALA A 94 -2.01 19.29 -24.44
CA ALA A 94 -2.20 17.92 -23.94
C ALA A 94 -3.01 17.88 -22.63
N GLN A 95 -2.85 18.89 -21.75
CA GLN A 95 -3.65 19.01 -20.53
C GLN A 95 -5.13 19.26 -20.83
N VAL A 96 -5.44 20.18 -21.75
CA VAL A 96 -6.81 20.47 -22.16
C VAL A 96 -7.45 19.27 -22.84
N GLU A 97 -6.72 18.57 -23.70
CA GLU A 97 -7.20 17.37 -24.38
C GLU A 97 -7.56 16.25 -23.39
N TYR A 98 -6.67 16.02 -22.40
CA TYR A 98 -6.96 15.07 -21.32
C TYR A 98 -8.23 15.45 -20.55
N LEU A 99 -8.41 16.73 -20.21
CA LEU A 99 -9.60 17.21 -19.50
C LEU A 99 -10.88 17.05 -20.33
N LYS A 100 -10.84 17.38 -21.62
CA LYS A 100 -11.98 17.20 -22.54
C LYS A 100 -12.40 15.74 -22.65
N LYS A 101 -11.44 14.81 -22.62
CA LYS A 101 -11.72 13.37 -22.62
C LYS A 101 -12.40 12.90 -21.33
N GLN A 102 -12.08 13.49 -20.19
CA GLN A 102 -12.75 13.18 -18.91
C GLN A 102 -14.15 13.80 -18.81
N TYR A 103 -14.36 14.97 -19.41
CA TYR A 103 -15.61 15.73 -19.33
C TYR A 103 -16.14 16.02 -20.74
N PRO A 104 -16.77 15.03 -21.41
CA PRO A 104 -17.25 15.20 -22.78
C PRO A 104 -18.41 16.20 -22.94
N ASN A 105 -18.97 16.69 -21.84
CA ASN A 105 -20.13 17.61 -21.81
C ASN A 105 -19.76 19.04 -21.37
N LEU A 106 -18.48 19.43 -21.44
CA LEU A 106 -17.99 20.79 -21.19
C LEU A 106 -17.66 21.48 -22.51
#